data_AF-A0A966QF43-F1
#
_entry.id   AF-A0A966QF43-F1
#
_cell.length_a   1.000
_cell.length_b   1.000
_cell.length_c   1.000
_cell.angle_alpha   90.00
_cell.angle_beta   90.00
_cell.angle_gamma   90.00
#
_symmetry.space_group_name_H-M   'P 1'
#
loop_
_entity.id
_entity.type
_entity.pdbx_description
1 polymer ?
#
loop_
_entity_poly.entity_id
_entity_poly.type
_entity_poly.pdbx_seq_one_letter_code
_entity_poly.pdbx_strand_id
1 'polypeptide(L)'
;MYYSEYYSSFNKETKLRKNQSIRSDLVAHKEQQAGFQRRLKREAFGIYRPLTDESYQELHNILSGAKEEIDDFLNKRRKISADVILPDQMGITFVGLQNTRRAMRHKRILQRGFDIKLLQQSVDNYNQEITAPLEVPIDELDWYSMHNRRLVGKLAVSHAMDEIIDNSESIGSLLQQARGDQLRVLQPDHVSLFKYGRSRDNLDLSRRHRLDVANIVNNHLDYADLGSVMLDKIIIGKTYTQPISVT
;
A
#
# COMPACT_ATOMS: atom_id res chain seq x y z
N MET A 1 -68.14 -15.87 -53.31
CA MET A 1 -67.89 -17.28 -53.66
C MET A 1 -66.59 -17.34 -54.44
N TYR A 2 -65.66 -18.19 -53.96
CA TYR A 2 -64.45 -18.73 -54.59
C TYR A 2 -63.21 -17.81 -54.79
N TYR A 3 -62.16 -17.99 -53.94
CA TYR A 3 -60.89 -18.78 -54.13
C TYR A 3 -59.84 -17.96 -54.91
N SER A 4 -58.53 -17.92 -54.69
CA SER A 4 -57.51 -18.79 -54.10
C SER A 4 -56.21 -17.93 -54.06
N GLU A 5 -55.41 -17.78 -52.99
CA GLU A 5 -54.50 -18.74 -52.32
C GLU A 5 -53.15 -19.01 -53.06
N TYR A 6 -52.05 -18.98 -52.27
CA TYR A 6 -50.67 -19.49 -52.49
C TYR A 6 -49.68 -18.78 -53.46
N TYR A 7 -48.37 -18.66 -53.24
CA TYR A 7 -47.44 -18.68 -52.08
C TYR A 7 -46.01 -18.49 -52.65
N SER A 8 -45.12 -17.90 -51.84
CA SER A 8 -43.65 -17.95 -51.96
C SER A 8 -43.01 -17.19 -53.15
N SER A 9 -41.82 -16.62 -53.06
CA SER A 9 -40.69 -16.99 -52.22
C SER A 9 -39.71 -15.81 -52.08
N PHE A 10 -39.09 -15.71 -50.89
CA PHE A 10 -37.66 -15.44 -50.69
C PHE A 10 -36.97 -14.41 -51.61
N ASN A 11 -36.64 -13.22 -51.08
CA ASN A 11 -35.36 -12.99 -50.38
C ASN A 11 -35.09 -11.50 -50.10
N LYS A 12 -34.52 -11.28 -48.91
CA LYS A 12 -33.65 -10.15 -48.50
C LYS A 12 -34.34 -8.81 -48.21
N GLU A 13 -34.68 -8.57 -46.94
CA GLU A 13 -33.76 -7.95 -45.95
C GLU A 13 -33.43 -6.50 -46.30
N THR A 14 -34.09 -5.54 -45.66
CA THR A 14 -33.50 -4.80 -44.53
C THR A 14 -34.45 -3.72 -43.98
N LYS A 15 -35.01 -4.02 -42.80
CA LYS A 15 -35.25 -3.12 -41.67
C LYS A 15 -36.15 -1.90 -41.87
N LEU A 16 -37.45 -2.16 -41.77
CA LEU A 16 -38.41 -1.26 -41.11
C LEU A 16 -37.97 -0.97 -39.66
N ARG A 17 -38.12 0.31 -39.28
CA ARG A 17 -38.37 0.87 -37.94
C ARG A 17 -37.31 0.62 -36.86
N LYS A 18 -36.72 1.71 -36.35
CA LYS A 18 -36.49 1.90 -34.90
C LYS A 18 -36.08 3.34 -34.57
N ASN A 19 -36.85 3.94 -33.65
CA ASN A 19 -36.40 4.83 -32.57
C ASN A 19 -36.02 6.27 -32.98
N GLN A 20 -36.76 7.33 -32.64
CA GLN A 20 -37.09 7.73 -31.26
C GLN A 20 -36.08 7.19 -30.22
N SER A 21 -34.86 7.73 -30.24
CA SER A 21 -34.16 8.03 -28.99
C SER A 21 -33.98 9.53 -29.00
N ILE A 22 -34.90 10.29 -28.38
CA ILE A 22 -34.64 10.84 -27.05
C ILE A 22 -33.15 11.10 -26.91
N ARG A 23 -32.81 12.38 -27.02
CA ARG A 23 -31.64 12.96 -26.36
C ARG A 23 -31.76 12.60 -24.89
N SER A 24 -31.41 11.36 -24.53
CA SER A 24 -31.23 10.95 -23.16
C SER A 24 -29.87 11.50 -22.80
N ASP A 25 -29.91 12.67 -22.19
CA ASP A 25 -29.14 12.87 -20.99
C ASP A 25 -27.66 12.55 -21.16
N LEU A 26 -26.95 13.58 -21.62
CA LEU A 26 -25.61 13.92 -21.15
C LEU A 26 -25.60 14.12 -19.62
N VAL A 27 -26.13 13.17 -18.85
CA VAL A 27 -25.70 12.97 -17.48
C VAL A 27 -24.44 12.13 -17.62
N ALA A 28 -23.30 12.82 -17.74
CA ALA A 28 -22.03 12.19 -17.40
C ALA A 28 -22.28 11.50 -16.06
N HIS A 29 -22.22 10.15 -16.03
CA HIS A 29 -22.33 9.39 -14.80
C HIS A 29 -21.56 10.17 -13.73
N LYS A 30 -22.11 10.43 -12.55
CA LYS A 30 -21.39 11.18 -11.49
C LYS A 30 -19.96 10.67 -11.32
N GLU A 31 -19.74 9.39 -11.61
CA GLU A 31 -18.47 8.71 -11.61
C GLU A 31 -17.48 9.01 -12.77
N GLN A 32 -17.89 9.69 -13.84
CA GLN A 32 -17.10 10.08 -15.02
C GLN A 32 -16.60 11.53 -14.95
N GLN A 33 -17.05 12.32 -13.96
CA GLN A 33 -16.60 13.70 -13.78
C GLN A 33 -15.17 13.77 -13.21
N ALA A 34 -14.37 14.73 -13.67
CA ALA A 34 -13.02 14.98 -13.15
C ALA A 34 -13.00 15.22 -11.61
N GLY A 35 -14.08 15.77 -11.06
CA GLY A 35 -14.27 15.93 -9.61
C GLY A 35 -14.37 14.61 -8.85
N PHE A 36 -14.93 13.56 -9.45
CA PHE A 36 -15.07 12.24 -8.84
C PHE A 36 -13.73 11.51 -8.73
N GLN A 37 -12.91 11.52 -9.79
CA GLN A 37 -11.55 10.97 -9.72
C GLN A 37 -10.67 11.69 -8.69
N ARG A 38 -10.87 13.02 -8.51
CA ARG A 38 -10.19 13.79 -7.47
C ARG A 38 -10.65 13.40 -6.06
N ARG A 39 -11.96 13.13 -5.86
CA ARG A 39 -12.50 12.60 -4.59
C ARG A 39 -11.97 11.19 -4.29
N LEU A 40 -12.00 10.29 -5.26
CA LEU A 40 -11.42 8.94 -5.16
C LEU A 40 -9.93 8.92 -4.76
N LYS A 41 -9.14 9.87 -5.29
CA LYS A 41 -7.73 10.02 -4.89
C LYS A 41 -7.58 10.53 -3.45
N ARG A 42 -8.53 11.32 -2.96
CA ARG A 42 -8.56 11.81 -1.57
C ARG A 42 -8.96 10.72 -0.58
N GLU A 43 -9.83 9.80 -1.00
CA GLU A 43 -10.33 8.68 -0.21
C GLU A 43 -9.39 7.47 -0.17
N ALA A 44 -8.30 7.45 -0.94
CA ALA A 44 -7.35 6.36 -0.87
C ALA A 44 -6.44 6.47 0.36
N PHE A 45 -6.20 5.35 1.00
CA PHE A 45 -5.48 5.23 2.26
C PHE A 45 -4.65 3.94 2.33
N GLY A 46 -3.76 3.85 3.29
CA GLY A 46 -3.21 2.59 3.78
C GLY A 46 -3.51 2.38 5.26
N ILE A 47 -3.25 1.17 5.72
CA ILE A 47 -3.37 0.75 7.11
C ILE A 47 -2.00 0.28 7.57
N TYR A 48 -1.53 0.84 8.67
CA TYR A 48 -0.15 0.75 9.10
C TYR A 48 -0.04 0.57 10.61
N ARG A 49 1.04 -0.08 11.07
CA ARG A 49 1.52 0.02 12.45
C ARG A 49 2.84 0.81 12.43
N PRO A 50 2.87 2.10 12.80
CA PRO A 50 4.09 2.91 12.77
C PRO A 50 5.04 2.48 13.89
N LEU A 51 6.32 2.82 13.74
CA LEU A 51 7.22 2.86 14.90
C LEU A 51 6.74 3.95 15.88
N THR A 52 7.03 3.78 17.17
CA THR A 52 6.92 4.90 18.12
C THR A 52 7.89 6.01 17.73
N ASP A 53 7.62 7.25 18.14
CA ASP A 53 8.49 8.39 17.80
C ASP A 53 9.94 8.17 18.26
N GLU A 54 10.12 7.60 19.46
CA GLU A 54 11.42 7.27 20.04
C GLU A 54 12.16 6.24 19.18
N SER A 55 11.51 5.12 18.87
CA SER A 55 12.11 4.04 18.06
C SER A 55 12.36 4.46 16.62
N TYR A 56 11.49 5.32 16.05
CA TYR A 56 11.74 5.93 14.74
C TYR A 56 12.97 6.82 14.77
N GLN A 57 13.11 7.71 15.75
CA GLN A 57 14.27 8.61 15.83
C GLN A 57 15.57 7.84 15.99
N GLU A 58 15.59 6.83 16.86
CA GLU A 58 16.76 5.97 17.07
C GLU A 58 17.17 5.26 15.78
N LEU A 59 16.25 4.52 15.17
CA LEU A 59 16.51 3.81 13.92
C LEU A 59 16.87 4.77 12.78
N HIS A 60 16.20 5.91 12.67
CA HIS A 60 16.49 6.91 11.65
C HIS A 60 17.89 7.51 11.80
N ASN A 61 18.34 7.78 13.04
CA ASN A 61 19.68 8.29 13.30
C ASN A 61 20.76 7.28 12.89
N ILE A 62 20.57 6.00 13.23
CA ILE A 62 21.45 4.90 12.83
C ILE A 62 21.49 4.80 11.30
N LEU A 63 20.33 4.77 10.64
CA LEU A 63 20.24 4.68 9.18
C LEU A 63 20.79 5.92 8.47
N SER A 64 20.76 7.09 9.11
CA SER A 64 21.39 8.31 8.59
C SER A 64 22.91 8.20 8.60
N GLY A 65 23.50 7.66 9.67
CA GLY A 65 24.93 7.34 9.72
C GLY A 65 25.33 6.32 8.65
N ALA A 66 24.59 5.22 8.56
CA ALA A 66 24.81 4.20 7.53
C ALA A 66 24.66 4.76 6.11
N LYS A 67 23.70 5.66 5.89
CA LYS A 67 23.47 6.30 4.58
C LYS A 67 24.71 7.03 4.08
N GLU A 68 25.39 7.79 4.93
CA GLU A 68 26.60 8.53 4.53
C GLU A 68 27.69 7.58 4.02
N GLU A 69 27.92 6.49 4.75
CA GLU A 69 28.89 5.46 4.36
C GLU A 69 28.48 4.72 3.08
N ILE A 70 27.19 4.41 2.93
CA ILE A 70 26.66 3.75 1.73
C ILE A 70 26.82 4.66 0.50
N ASP A 71 26.45 5.93 0.61
CA ASP A 71 26.56 6.88 -0.50
C ASP A 71 28.02 7.02 -0.93
N ASP A 72 28.96 7.15 0.02
CA ASP A 72 30.40 7.17 -0.24
C ASP A 72 30.89 5.88 -0.93
N PHE A 73 30.45 4.73 -0.43
CA PHE A 73 30.79 3.42 -0.98
C PHE A 73 30.31 3.26 -2.43
N LEU A 74 29.07 3.66 -2.72
CA LEU A 74 28.47 3.55 -4.04
C LEU A 74 29.05 4.59 -5.02
N ASN A 75 29.31 5.82 -4.57
CA ASN A 75 29.86 6.90 -5.40
C ASN A 75 31.28 6.61 -5.88
N LYS A 76 32.12 5.99 -5.05
CA LYS A 76 33.47 5.54 -5.46
C LYS A 76 33.44 4.51 -6.59
N ARG A 77 32.34 3.79 -6.76
CA ARG A 77 32.24 2.63 -7.68
C ARG A 77 31.34 2.88 -8.90
N ARG A 78 30.53 3.94 -8.93
CA ARG A 78 29.56 4.21 -10.01
C ARG A 78 29.72 5.61 -10.61
N LYS A 79 29.56 5.70 -11.94
CA LYS A 79 29.49 6.97 -12.68
C LYS A 79 28.17 7.73 -12.52
N ILE A 80 27.11 7.02 -12.12
CA ILE A 80 25.77 7.58 -11.88
C ILE A 80 25.40 7.21 -10.44
N SER A 81 25.35 8.22 -9.57
CA SER A 81 24.90 8.06 -8.19
C SER A 81 23.37 8.04 -8.16
N ALA A 82 22.81 7.04 -7.51
CA ALA A 82 21.44 7.13 -7.01
C ALA A 82 21.56 7.20 -5.50
N ASP A 83 20.84 8.12 -4.90
CA ASP A 83 20.89 8.33 -3.46
C ASP A 83 20.09 7.24 -2.74
N VAL A 84 20.56 6.88 -1.55
CA VAL A 84 19.71 6.21 -0.57
C VAL A 84 18.69 7.22 -0.04
N ILE A 85 17.41 6.83 -0.07
CA ILE A 85 16.29 7.62 0.39
C ILE A 85 15.76 6.98 1.66
N LEU A 86 16.04 7.60 2.79
CA LEU A 86 15.41 7.26 4.06
C LEU A 86 13.94 7.69 4.01
N PRO A 87 13.03 6.86 4.54
CA PRO A 87 11.64 7.21 4.61
C PRO A 87 11.42 8.19 5.77
N ASP A 88 10.56 9.18 5.54
CA ASP A 88 10.19 10.14 6.58
C ASP A 88 9.50 9.48 7.80
N GLN A 89 9.09 8.21 7.67
CA GLN A 89 8.56 7.35 8.74
C GLN A 89 8.74 5.87 8.40
N MET A 90 8.74 5.03 9.43
CA MET A 90 8.93 3.59 9.32
C MET A 90 7.84 2.83 10.10
N GLY A 91 7.68 1.56 9.77
CA GLY A 91 6.77 0.65 10.45
C GLY A 91 6.31 -0.47 9.53
N ILE A 92 5.23 -1.13 9.94
CA ILE A 92 4.63 -2.26 9.25
C ILE A 92 3.44 -1.79 8.41
N THR A 93 3.33 -2.29 7.18
CA THR A 93 2.19 -2.00 6.30
C THR A 93 1.29 -3.22 6.19
N PHE A 94 0.04 -3.11 6.65
CA PHE A 94 -0.98 -4.13 6.41
C PHE A 94 -1.71 -3.91 5.10
N VAL A 95 -2.03 -2.65 4.77
CA VAL A 95 -2.66 -2.29 3.49
C VAL A 95 -1.92 -1.12 2.88
N GLY A 96 -1.31 -1.33 1.71
CA GLY A 96 -0.56 -0.29 1.02
C GLY A 96 -1.47 0.74 0.33
N LEU A 97 -1.17 2.03 0.50
CA LEU A 97 -1.86 3.14 -0.19
C LEU A 97 -2.05 2.92 -1.69
N GLN A 98 -1.05 2.38 -2.38
CA GLN A 98 -1.13 2.16 -3.83
C GLN A 98 -2.13 1.04 -4.19
N ASN A 99 -2.27 0.02 -3.34
CA ASN A 99 -3.26 -1.04 -3.51
C ASN A 99 -4.67 -0.45 -3.40
N THR A 100 -4.91 0.35 -2.37
CA THR A 100 -6.18 1.05 -2.17
C THR A 100 -6.47 2.03 -3.29
N ARG A 101 -5.48 2.83 -3.72
CA ARG A 101 -5.62 3.72 -4.89
C ARG A 101 -6.03 2.95 -6.14
N ARG A 102 -5.44 1.78 -6.38
CA ARG A 102 -5.77 0.94 -7.53
C ARG A 102 -7.21 0.40 -7.40
N ALA A 103 -7.59 -0.13 -6.25
CA ALA A 103 -8.94 -0.63 -5.99
C ALA A 103 -10.01 0.49 -6.17
N MET A 104 -9.75 1.66 -5.60
CA MET A 104 -10.61 2.84 -5.69
C MET A 104 -10.79 3.33 -7.14
N ARG A 105 -9.73 3.33 -7.96
CA ARG A 105 -9.81 3.71 -9.39
C ARG A 105 -10.77 2.82 -10.18
N HIS A 106 -10.87 1.55 -9.83
CA HIS A 106 -11.76 0.61 -10.51
C HIS A 106 -13.22 0.71 -10.02
N LYS A 107 -13.54 1.60 -9.07
CA LYS A 107 -14.87 1.92 -8.51
C LYS A 107 -15.66 0.76 -7.89
N ARG A 108 -15.22 -0.48 -8.05
CA ARG A 108 -15.89 -1.69 -7.53
C ARG A 108 -16.10 -1.64 -6.03
N ILE A 109 -15.13 -1.11 -5.29
CA ILE A 109 -15.19 -0.99 -3.84
C ILE A 109 -16.27 0.03 -3.40
N LEU A 110 -16.37 1.17 -4.09
CA LEU A 110 -17.43 2.16 -3.81
C LEU A 110 -18.82 1.64 -4.18
N GLN A 111 -18.94 0.92 -5.29
CA GLN A 111 -20.22 0.34 -5.73
C GLN A 111 -20.76 -0.70 -4.73
N ARG A 112 -19.89 -1.31 -3.93
CA ARG A 112 -20.27 -2.22 -2.85
C ARG A 112 -20.70 -1.50 -1.57
N GLY A 113 -20.55 -0.19 -1.51
CA GLY A 113 -20.88 0.62 -0.34
C GLY A 113 -19.77 0.63 0.70
N PHE A 114 -18.50 0.64 0.27
CA PHE A 114 -17.38 0.81 1.18
C PHE A 114 -17.53 2.08 2.01
N ASP A 115 -17.36 1.96 3.32
CA ASP A 115 -17.49 3.06 4.26
C ASP A 115 -16.19 3.26 5.06
N ILE A 116 -15.48 4.33 4.74
CA ILE A 116 -14.23 4.69 5.41
C ILE A 116 -14.45 5.16 6.86
N LYS A 117 -15.61 5.74 7.17
CA LYS A 117 -15.92 6.21 8.53
C LYS A 117 -16.12 5.01 9.45
N LEU A 118 -16.87 4.02 8.97
CA LEU A 118 -17.05 2.76 9.68
C LEU A 118 -15.70 2.07 9.90
N LEU A 119 -14.85 1.98 8.87
CA LEU A 119 -13.52 1.39 9.01
C LEU A 119 -12.67 2.12 10.06
N GLN A 120 -12.66 3.45 10.02
CA GLN A 120 -11.93 4.27 10.99
C GLN A 120 -12.41 4.01 12.42
N GLN A 121 -13.73 4.05 12.65
CA GLN A 121 -14.31 3.75 13.96
C GLN A 121 -13.98 2.35 14.45
N SER A 122 -14.03 1.35 13.56
CA SER A 122 -13.67 -0.02 13.93
C SER A 122 -12.20 -0.18 14.28
N VAL A 123 -11.29 0.48 13.57
CA VAL A 123 -9.86 0.49 13.90
C VAL A 123 -9.60 1.24 15.21
N ASP A 124 -10.26 2.37 15.42
CA ASP A 124 -10.14 3.15 16.66
C ASP A 124 -10.64 2.33 17.87
N ASN A 125 -11.73 1.57 17.72
CA ASN A 125 -12.23 0.66 18.75
C ASN A 125 -11.26 -0.49 19.01
N TYR A 126 -10.73 -1.12 17.96
CA TYR A 126 -9.71 -2.17 18.10
C TYR A 126 -8.45 -1.66 18.84
N ASN A 127 -8.03 -0.43 18.54
CA ASN A 127 -6.91 0.22 19.22
C ASN A 127 -7.17 0.56 20.70
N GLN A 128 -8.42 0.55 21.17
CA GLN A 128 -8.71 0.69 22.61
C GLN A 128 -8.35 -0.59 23.37
N GLU A 129 -8.35 -1.75 22.71
CA GLU A 129 -7.94 -3.03 23.28
C GLU A 129 -6.40 -3.15 23.31
N ILE A 130 -5.71 -2.51 22.36
CA ILE A 130 -4.24 -2.43 22.33
C ILE A 130 -3.76 -1.42 23.38
N THR A 131 -3.17 -1.93 24.46
CA THR A 131 -2.84 -1.12 25.64
C THR A 131 -1.39 -0.61 25.67
N ALA A 132 -0.45 -1.29 25.01
CA ALA A 132 0.97 -0.92 25.01
C ALA A 132 1.60 -0.94 23.61
N PRO A 133 2.66 -0.15 23.37
CA PRO A 133 3.53 -0.34 22.22
C PRO A 133 4.10 -1.76 22.18
N LEU A 134 4.25 -2.30 20.98
CA LEU A 134 4.71 -3.67 20.76
C LEU A 134 6.19 -3.66 20.40
N GLU A 135 7.01 -4.31 21.23
CA GLU A 135 8.42 -4.53 20.92
C GLU A 135 8.58 -5.69 19.93
N VAL A 136 9.31 -5.47 18.84
CA VAL A 136 9.54 -6.49 17.81
C VAL A 136 11.02 -6.60 17.49
N PRO A 137 11.62 -7.79 17.63
CA PRO A 137 13.01 -8.00 17.25
C PRO A 137 13.20 -7.96 15.73
N ILE A 138 14.33 -7.40 15.29
CA ILE A 138 14.79 -7.45 13.90
C ILE A 138 15.79 -8.60 13.79
N ASP A 139 15.55 -9.54 12.87
CA ASP A 139 16.36 -10.75 12.70
C ASP A 139 17.43 -10.56 11.61
N GLU A 140 17.00 -10.31 10.39
CA GLU A 140 17.88 -10.17 9.24
C GLU A 140 17.48 -9.02 8.32
N LEU A 141 18.43 -8.54 7.52
CA LEU A 141 18.20 -7.54 6.50
C LEU A 141 17.98 -8.20 5.15
N ASP A 142 16.95 -7.79 4.42
CA ASP A 142 16.65 -8.32 3.09
C ASP A 142 16.19 -7.23 2.13
N TRP A 143 16.23 -7.53 0.83
CA TRP A 143 15.86 -6.61 -0.23
C TRP A 143 14.52 -6.99 -0.85
N TYR A 144 13.54 -6.11 -0.73
CA TYR A 144 12.19 -6.27 -1.27
C TYR A 144 11.92 -5.30 -2.44
N SER A 145 10.79 -5.54 -3.11
CA SER A 145 10.26 -4.85 -4.31
C SER A 145 10.71 -5.40 -5.66
N MET A 146 9.93 -5.12 -6.70
CA MET A 146 10.38 -5.21 -8.09
C MET A 146 11.70 -4.43 -8.18
N HIS A 147 12.77 -5.08 -8.64
CA HIS A 147 14.15 -4.57 -8.69
C HIS A 147 14.97 -4.57 -7.39
N ASN A 148 14.47 -5.12 -6.28
CA ASN A 148 15.22 -5.23 -5.01
C ASN A 148 15.81 -3.89 -4.56
N ARG A 149 14.96 -2.87 -4.49
CA ARG A 149 15.36 -1.47 -4.26
C ARG A 149 15.02 -0.98 -2.87
N ARG A 150 14.36 -1.79 -2.05
CA ARG A 150 14.08 -1.46 -0.66
C ARG A 150 14.82 -2.42 0.23
N LEU A 151 15.64 -1.88 1.12
CA LEU A 151 16.16 -2.66 2.23
C LEU A 151 15.10 -2.66 3.33
N VAL A 152 14.87 -3.83 3.90
CA VAL A 152 13.92 -4.03 4.99
C VAL A 152 14.60 -4.81 6.11
N GLY A 153 14.17 -4.57 7.35
CA GLY A 153 14.47 -5.44 8.47
C GLY A 153 13.35 -6.46 8.61
N LYS A 154 13.66 -7.74 8.46
CA LYS A 154 12.72 -8.83 8.73
C LYS A 154 12.55 -9.00 10.22
N LEU A 155 11.31 -9.30 10.61
CA LEU A 155 10.95 -9.49 11.99
C LEU A 155 11.27 -10.92 12.43
N ALA A 156 11.83 -11.07 13.62
CA ALA A 156 12.12 -12.38 14.17
C ALA A 156 10.84 -13.14 14.54
N VAL A 157 10.89 -14.47 14.44
CA VAL A 157 9.83 -15.34 14.96
C VAL A 157 9.73 -15.13 16.47
N SER A 158 8.62 -14.57 16.92
CA SER A 158 8.41 -14.13 18.30
C SER A 158 6.90 -13.98 18.58
N HIS A 159 6.54 -13.89 19.87
CA HIS A 159 5.15 -13.58 20.25
C HIS A 159 4.65 -12.26 19.62
N ALA A 160 5.54 -11.29 19.42
CA ALA A 160 5.19 -10.05 18.76
C ALA A 160 4.82 -10.25 17.28
N MET A 161 5.49 -11.18 16.59
CA MET A 161 5.15 -11.58 15.23
C MET A 161 3.78 -12.26 15.17
N ASP A 162 3.44 -13.10 16.15
CA ASP A 162 2.10 -13.70 16.26
C ASP A 162 1.02 -12.61 16.43
N GLU A 163 1.25 -11.62 17.31
CA GLU A 163 0.34 -10.48 17.47
C GLU A 163 0.18 -9.66 16.17
N ILE A 164 1.25 -9.48 15.41
CA ILE A 164 1.22 -8.78 14.11
C ILE A 164 0.41 -9.57 13.07
N ILE A 165 0.50 -10.90 13.09
CA ILE A 165 -0.33 -11.77 12.24
C ILE A 165 -1.80 -11.65 12.66
N ASP A 166 -2.11 -11.70 13.95
CA ASP A 166 -3.47 -11.52 14.48
C ASP A 166 -4.04 -10.14 14.15
N ASN A 167 -3.22 -9.08 14.21
CA ASN A 167 -3.59 -7.74 13.76
C ASN A 167 -3.95 -7.73 12.26
N SER A 168 -3.20 -8.46 11.43
CA SER A 168 -3.45 -8.57 9.99
C SER A 168 -4.80 -9.26 9.71
N GLU A 169 -5.11 -10.34 10.42
CA GLU A 169 -6.39 -11.05 10.31
C GLU A 169 -7.56 -10.18 10.80
N SER A 170 -7.36 -9.48 11.91
CA SER A 170 -8.32 -8.52 12.47
C SER A 170 -8.60 -7.41 11.47
N ILE A 171 -7.58 -6.79 10.89
CA ILE A 171 -7.71 -5.78 9.83
C ILE A 171 -8.49 -6.34 8.63
N GLY A 172 -8.22 -7.58 8.21
CA GLY A 172 -8.99 -8.26 7.17
C GLY A 172 -10.48 -8.31 7.49
N SER A 173 -10.82 -8.64 8.72
CA SER A 173 -12.20 -8.69 9.21
C SER A 173 -12.84 -7.29 9.28
N LEU A 174 -12.11 -6.28 9.77
CA LEU A 174 -12.59 -4.89 9.80
C LEU A 174 -12.85 -4.33 8.40
N LEU A 175 -11.97 -4.66 7.44
CA LEU A 175 -12.17 -4.32 6.03
C LEU A 175 -13.43 -4.98 5.48
N GLN A 176 -13.70 -6.25 5.79
CA GLN A 176 -14.92 -6.93 5.34
C GLN A 176 -16.18 -6.26 5.90
N GLN A 177 -16.20 -5.92 7.19
CA GLN A 177 -17.31 -5.19 7.81
C GLN A 177 -17.57 -3.84 7.12
N ALA A 178 -16.50 -3.13 6.78
CA ALA A 178 -16.55 -1.89 6.02
C ALA A 178 -16.77 -2.07 4.51
N ARG A 179 -17.04 -3.29 4.02
CA ARG A 179 -17.24 -3.65 2.60
C ARG A 179 -16.02 -3.36 1.71
N GLY A 180 -14.84 -3.47 2.28
CA GLY A 180 -13.52 -3.31 1.66
C GLY A 180 -12.79 -4.62 1.38
N ASP A 181 -13.51 -5.73 1.23
CA ASP A 181 -12.99 -7.11 1.01
C ASP A 181 -12.04 -7.25 -0.18
N GLN A 182 -12.09 -6.32 -1.14
CA GLN A 182 -11.20 -6.28 -2.31
C GLN A 182 -9.81 -5.70 -2.01
N LEU A 183 -9.62 -5.10 -0.83
CA LEU A 183 -8.33 -4.57 -0.42
C LEU A 183 -7.45 -5.73 0.05
N ARG A 184 -6.36 -5.94 -0.69
CA ARG A 184 -5.37 -6.94 -0.32
C ARG A 184 -4.68 -6.51 0.97
N VAL A 185 -4.90 -7.28 2.03
CA VAL A 185 -4.06 -7.29 3.23
C VAL A 185 -2.74 -7.98 2.86
N LEU A 186 -1.64 -7.32 3.18
CA LEU A 186 -0.27 -7.83 2.99
C LEU A 186 0.06 -8.78 4.13
N GLN A 187 1.03 -9.67 3.92
CA GLN A 187 1.64 -10.41 5.03
C GLN A 187 2.68 -9.47 5.67
N PRO A 188 2.47 -9.00 6.91
CA PRO A 188 3.39 -8.08 7.57
C PRO A 188 4.57 -8.82 8.20
N ASP A 189 5.71 -8.91 7.48
CA ASP A 189 6.91 -9.63 7.94
C ASP A 189 8.16 -8.74 8.08
N HIS A 190 8.03 -7.44 7.81
CA HIS A 190 9.18 -6.54 7.78
C HIS A 190 8.84 -5.07 8.06
N VAL A 191 9.86 -4.32 8.47
CA VAL A 191 9.89 -2.85 8.50
C VAL A 191 10.73 -2.34 7.34
N SER A 192 10.19 -1.42 6.54
CA SER A 192 10.96 -0.77 5.47
C SER A 192 11.98 0.21 6.05
N LEU A 193 13.27 -0.02 5.80
CA LEU A 193 14.36 0.80 6.34
C LEU A 193 14.70 1.96 5.39
N PHE A 194 14.97 1.65 4.11
CA PHE A 194 15.20 2.69 3.10
C PHE A 194 14.95 2.19 1.70
N LYS A 195 15.02 3.13 0.75
CA LYS A 195 14.93 2.85 -0.68
C LYS A 195 16.16 3.36 -1.43
N TYR A 196 16.72 2.52 -2.30
CA TYR A 196 17.75 2.91 -3.24
C TYR A 196 17.17 3.55 -4.52
N GLY A 197 17.52 4.81 -4.77
CA GLY A 197 17.11 5.60 -5.92
C GLY A 197 15.61 5.91 -5.99
N ARG A 198 15.21 6.68 -7.00
CA ARG A 198 13.82 7.13 -7.21
C ARG A 198 13.04 6.18 -8.12
N SER A 199 11.71 6.17 -8.01
CA SER A 199 10.81 5.23 -8.71
C SER A 199 10.86 5.25 -10.25
N ARG A 200 11.69 6.09 -10.87
CA ARG A 200 11.90 6.18 -12.32
C ARG A 200 13.33 5.84 -12.75
N ASP A 201 14.22 5.67 -11.78
CA ASP A 201 15.59 5.33 -12.07
C ASP A 201 15.63 3.83 -12.32
N ASN A 202 16.00 3.39 -13.52
CA ASN A 202 16.25 1.97 -13.83
C ASN A 202 17.61 1.54 -13.25
N LEU A 203 17.84 1.86 -11.98
CA LEU A 203 19.09 1.66 -11.28
C LEU A 203 18.92 0.48 -10.32
N ASP A 204 19.44 -0.66 -10.75
CA ASP A 204 19.49 -1.88 -9.95
C ASP A 204 20.85 -1.97 -9.26
N LEU A 205 20.84 -2.45 -8.02
CA LEU A 205 22.07 -2.83 -7.31
C LEU A 205 22.43 -4.27 -7.69
N SER A 206 23.70 -4.49 -8.03
CA SER A 206 24.22 -5.85 -8.19
C SER A 206 24.07 -6.62 -6.87
N ARG A 207 24.00 -7.96 -6.94
CA ARG A 207 23.92 -8.80 -5.74
C ARG A 207 25.04 -8.47 -4.73
N ARG A 208 26.26 -8.26 -5.22
CA ARG A 208 27.41 -7.90 -4.37
C ARG A 208 27.21 -6.57 -3.66
N HIS A 209 26.78 -5.52 -4.37
CA HIS A 209 26.52 -4.23 -3.74
C HIS A 209 25.37 -4.30 -2.73
N ARG A 210 24.34 -5.12 -2.99
CA ARG A 210 23.25 -5.33 -2.03
C ARG A 210 23.73 -5.96 -0.72
N LEU A 211 24.63 -6.93 -0.80
CA LEU A 211 25.25 -7.55 0.37
C LEU A 211 26.15 -6.55 1.11
N ASP A 212 27.03 -5.85 0.38
CA ASP A 212 27.92 -4.85 0.98
C ASP A 212 27.12 -3.74 1.68
N VAL A 213 26.04 -3.26 1.07
CA VAL A 213 25.14 -2.26 1.67
C VAL A 213 24.40 -2.81 2.89
N ALA A 214 23.88 -4.04 2.83
CA ALA A 214 23.24 -4.66 3.98
C ALA A 214 24.23 -4.83 5.15
N ASN A 215 25.48 -5.22 4.87
CA ASN A 215 26.53 -5.35 5.88
C ASN A 215 26.87 -4.01 6.54
N ILE A 216 26.93 -2.91 5.77
CA ILE A 216 27.14 -1.56 6.34
C ILE A 216 26.00 -1.27 7.33
N VAL A 217 24.75 -1.49 6.93
CA VAL A 217 23.60 -1.24 7.81
C VAL A 217 23.63 -2.14 9.05
N ASN A 218 23.95 -3.42 8.88
CA ASN A 218 24.05 -4.36 9.99
C ASN A 218 25.11 -3.92 11.01
N ASN A 219 26.29 -3.51 10.54
CA ASN A 219 27.35 -3.02 11.44
C ASN A 219 26.91 -1.80 12.25
N HIS A 220 26.13 -0.89 11.66
CA HIS A 220 25.60 0.28 12.35
C HIS A 220 24.52 -0.10 13.37
N LEU A 221 23.65 -1.06 13.05
CA LEU A 221 22.66 -1.60 13.98
C LEU A 221 23.34 -2.32 15.16
N ASP A 222 24.32 -3.17 14.87
CA ASP A 222 25.10 -3.93 15.85
C ASP A 222 25.89 -2.99 16.77
N TYR A 223 26.51 -1.94 16.21
CA TYR A 223 27.25 -0.94 17.00
C TYR A 223 26.34 -0.14 17.93
N ALA A 224 25.11 0.14 17.50
CA ALA A 224 24.11 0.83 18.30
C ALA A 224 23.35 -0.11 19.26
N ASP A 225 23.61 -1.42 19.21
CA ASP A 225 22.90 -2.46 19.97
C ASP A 225 21.38 -2.45 19.73
N LEU A 226 20.95 -2.08 18.52
CA LEU A 226 19.53 -2.01 18.17
C LEU A 226 19.04 -3.38 17.65
N GLY A 227 18.67 -4.26 18.58
CA GLY A 227 18.10 -5.58 18.28
C GLY A 227 16.58 -5.61 18.06
N SER A 228 15.86 -4.56 18.48
CA SER A 228 14.40 -4.48 18.41
C SER A 228 13.90 -3.06 18.12
N VAL A 229 12.65 -2.97 17.70
CA VAL A 229 11.93 -1.72 17.46
C VAL A 229 10.58 -1.73 18.14
N MET A 230 10.11 -0.55 18.56
CA MET A 230 8.81 -0.39 19.20
C MET A 230 7.77 0.09 18.19
N LEU A 231 6.65 -0.62 18.10
CA LEU A 231 5.52 -0.29 17.24
C LEU A 231 4.37 0.30 18.04
N ASP A 232 3.86 1.45 17.59
CA ASP A 232 2.67 2.08 18.16
C ASP A 232 1.37 1.41 17.65
N LYS A 233 0.22 2.00 17.93
CA LYS A 233 -1.10 1.51 17.51
C LYS A 233 -1.32 1.58 16.00
N ILE A 234 -2.31 0.83 15.54
CA ILE A 234 -2.63 0.76 14.11
C ILE A 234 -3.29 2.06 13.66
N ILE A 235 -2.86 2.63 12.55
CA ILE A 235 -3.44 3.86 12.01
C ILE A 235 -3.92 3.65 10.58
N ILE A 236 -4.98 4.39 10.24
CA ILE A 236 -5.41 4.55 8.85
C ILE A 236 -4.94 5.92 8.38
N GLY A 237 -4.14 5.95 7.31
CA GLY A 237 -3.59 7.21 6.83
C GLY A 237 -3.24 7.17 5.36
N LYS A 238 -2.95 8.33 4.77
CA LYS A 238 -2.37 8.41 3.42
C LYS A 238 -0.93 7.92 3.40
N THR A 239 -0.25 8.16 4.49
CA THR A 239 1.11 7.74 4.87
C THR A 239 1.09 7.55 6.38
N TYR A 240 2.19 7.11 6.98
CA TYR A 240 2.32 6.85 8.42
C TYR A 240 2.02 8.07 9.36
N THR A 241 1.70 9.25 8.82
CA THR A 241 1.53 10.54 9.54
C THR A 241 0.21 11.25 9.28
N GLN A 242 -0.50 10.90 8.20
CA GLN A 242 -1.64 11.70 7.74
C GLN A 242 -2.92 10.89 7.87
N PRO A 243 -3.65 11.02 8.99
CA PRO A 243 -5.00 10.50 9.10
C PRO A 243 -5.85 10.95 7.91
N ILE A 244 -6.79 10.10 7.52
CA ILE A 244 -7.76 10.52 6.52
C ILE A 244 -8.66 11.56 7.16
N SER A 245 -8.73 12.75 6.57
CA SER A 245 -9.73 13.75 6.98
C SER A 245 -11.12 13.23 6.64
N VAL A 246 -11.95 13.05 7.66
CA VAL A 246 -13.35 12.67 7.49
C VAL A 246 -14.16 13.94 7.24
N THR A 247 -14.61 14.16 6.01
CA THR A 247 -15.61 15.19 5.68
C THR A 247 -17.03 14.65 5.84
#